data_AF-A0A536BSA9-F1
#
_entry.id   AF-A0A536BSA9-F1
#
_cell.length_a   1.000
_cell.length_b   1.000
_cell.length_c   1.000
_cell.angle_alpha   90.00
_cell.angle_beta   90.00
_cell.angle_gamma   90.00
#
_symmetry.space_group_name_H-M   'P 1'
#
loop_
_entity.id
_entity.type
_entity.pdbx_description
1 polymer ?
#
loop_
_entity_poly.entity_id
_entity_poly.type
_entity_poly.pdbx_seq_one_letter_code
_entity_poly.pdbx_strand_id
1 'polypeptide(L)'
;MFDTAERFVAYRLPELFAGLPRAPGSFPVQYLGANVPQAWAASAIFRLVAILCGMHASSNASGSTLYVNPALPDWLPELTIDNLRAGTGSLSLRFHGTQVEILSNTSGFDVAHGPAPRPAAPAFSPPRRHRRRR
;
A
#
# COMPACT_ATOMS: atom_id res chain seq x y z
N MET A 1 -7.75 -2.91 -12.90
CA MET A 1 -6.34 -3.26 -12.66
C MET A 1 -6.16 -4.77 -12.73
N PHE A 2 -6.79 -5.56 -11.86
CA PHE A 2 -6.71 -7.03 -11.88
C PHE A 2 -7.26 -7.66 -13.17
N ASP A 3 -8.49 -7.33 -13.57
CA ASP A 3 -9.08 -7.73 -14.87
C ASP A 3 -8.25 -7.26 -16.08
N THR A 4 -7.44 -6.21 -15.92
CA THR A 4 -6.51 -5.79 -16.97
C THR A 4 -5.31 -6.74 -17.00
N ALA A 5 -4.66 -6.99 -15.86
CA ALA A 5 -3.54 -7.92 -15.76
C ALA A 5 -3.91 -9.33 -16.28
N GLU A 6 -5.10 -9.84 -15.97
CA GLU A 6 -5.60 -11.13 -16.48
C GLU A 6 -5.65 -11.23 -18.01
N ARG A 7 -5.82 -10.09 -18.71
CA ARG A 7 -5.93 -10.03 -20.17
C ARG A 7 -4.58 -9.86 -20.86
N PHE A 8 -3.50 -9.57 -20.14
CA PHE A 8 -2.16 -9.42 -20.69
C PHE A 8 -1.33 -10.69 -20.52
N VAL A 9 -0.47 -10.99 -21.50
CA VAL A 9 0.46 -12.12 -21.43
C VAL A 9 1.31 -12.01 -20.15
N ALA A 10 1.35 -13.10 -19.38
CA ALA A 10 2.07 -13.22 -18.11
C ALA A 10 1.63 -12.23 -17.01
N TYR A 11 0.35 -11.87 -16.95
CA TYR A 11 -0.25 -11.05 -15.88
C TYR A 11 0.38 -9.66 -15.73
N ARG A 12 0.93 -9.11 -16.81
CA ARG A 12 1.66 -7.84 -16.78
C ARG A 12 0.70 -6.67 -16.86
N LEU A 13 0.92 -5.66 -16.01
CA LEU A 13 0.16 -4.43 -16.05
C LEU A 13 0.60 -3.54 -17.24
N PRO A 14 -0.33 -2.82 -17.89
CA PRO A 14 0.01 -1.87 -18.94
C PRO A 14 0.74 -0.64 -18.38
N GLU A 15 1.56 -0.02 -19.23
CA GLU A 15 2.34 1.18 -18.91
C GLU A 15 1.48 2.38 -18.49
N LEU A 16 0.31 2.53 -19.12
CA LEU A 16 -0.59 3.65 -18.88
C LEU A 16 -2.05 3.19 -18.97
N PHE A 17 -2.85 3.63 -18.00
CA PHE A 17 -4.30 3.61 -18.11
C PHE A 17 -4.74 4.94 -18.74
N ALA A 18 -4.91 4.97 -20.06
CA ALA A 18 -5.65 6.05 -20.72
C ALA A 18 -7.11 5.87 -20.30
N GLY A 19 -7.75 6.88 -19.71
CA GLY A 19 -9.10 6.81 -19.10
C GLY A 19 -10.26 6.53 -20.05
N LEU A 20 -10.11 5.59 -20.97
CA LEU A 20 -11.11 5.13 -21.90
C LEU A 20 -12.18 4.31 -21.16
N PRO A 21 -13.47 4.52 -21.47
CA PRO A 21 -14.56 3.75 -20.86
C PRO A 21 -14.42 2.26 -21.22
N ARG A 22 -14.74 1.39 -20.26
CA ARG A 22 -14.75 -0.06 -20.45
C ARG A 22 -15.87 -0.43 -21.43
N ALA A 23 -15.57 -1.23 -22.46
CA ALA A 23 -16.57 -1.79 -23.37
C ALA A 23 -16.51 -3.33 -23.34
N PRO A 24 -17.66 -4.04 -23.40
CA PRO A 24 -17.68 -5.50 -23.54
C PRO A 24 -16.87 -5.93 -24.77
N GLY A 25 -15.91 -6.83 -24.59
CA GLY A 25 -15.03 -7.30 -25.67
C GLY A 25 -13.83 -6.40 -25.99
N SER A 26 -13.62 -5.27 -25.29
CA SER A 26 -12.43 -4.45 -25.52
C SER A 26 -11.17 -5.12 -24.96
N PHE A 27 -10.18 -5.34 -25.81
CA PHE A 27 -8.84 -5.73 -25.39
C PHE A 27 -8.03 -4.48 -25.04
N PRO A 28 -7.21 -4.50 -23.98
CA PRO A 28 -6.33 -3.38 -23.67
C PRO A 28 -5.40 -3.08 -24.86
N VAL A 29 -5.45 -1.85 -25.39
CA VAL A 29 -4.61 -1.46 -26.52
C VAL A 29 -3.18 -1.30 -26.04
N GLN A 30 -2.29 -2.16 -26.53
CA GLN A 30 -0.85 -2.04 -26.27
C GLN A 30 -0.27 -0.86 -27.04
N TYR A 31 0.47 0.00 -26.34
CA TYR A 31 1.30 0.99 -26.99
C TYR A 31 2.55 0.29 -27.54
N LEU A 32 2.73 0.31 -28.87
CA LEU A 32 3.89 -0.29 -29.53
C LEU A 32 5.18 0.43 -29.10
N GLY A 33 6.06 -0.28 -28.40
CA GLY A 33 7.31 0.26 -27.85
C GLY A 33 7.33 0.43 -26.33
N ALA A 34 6.23 0.07 -25.64
CA ALA A 34 6.19 0.02 -24.19
C ALA A 34 7.21 -0.98 -23.64
N ASN A 35 8.07 -0.52 -22.74
CA ASN A 35 9.08 -1.37 -22.10
C ASN A 35 8.41 -2.12 -20.94
N VAL A 36 8.22 -3.44 -21.07
CA VAL A 36 7.49 -4.21 -20.07
C VAL A 36 8.46 -5.05 -19.23
N PRO A 37 8.55 -4.85 -17.91
CA PRO A 37 7.94 -3.81 -17.07
C PRO A 37 8.93 -2.68 -16.70
N GLN A 38 8.54 -1.43 -16.91
CA GLN A 38 9.21 -0.28 -16.27
C GLN A 38 9.05 -0.37 -14.75
N ALA A 39 10.15 -0.17 -14.01
CA ALA A 39 10.25 -0.36 -12.56
C ALA A 39 9.19 0.43 -11.74
N TRP A 40 8.65 1.52 -12.29
CA TRP A 40 7.64 2.35 -11.62
C TRP A 40 6.25 1.70 -11.54
N ALA A 41 5.86 0.88 -12.53
CA ALA A 41 4.57 0.17 -12.49
C ALA A 41 4.59 -1.05 -11.54
N ALA A 42 5.75 -1.68 -11.36
CA ALA A 42 5.92 -2.84 -10.48
C ALA A 42 5.66 -2.49 -8.99
N SER A 43 6.05 -1.29 -8.57
CA SER A 43 5.84 -0.79 -7.19
C SER A 43 4.35 -0.64 -6.81
N ALA A 44 3.46 -0.49 -7.80
CA ALA A 44 2.03 -0.31 -7.56
C ALA A 44 1.39 -1.54 -6.90
N ILE A 45 1.85 -2.75 -7.23
CA ILE A 45 1.29 -4.00 -6.68
C ILE A 45 1.61 -4.11 -5.19
N PHE A 46 2.85 -3.85 -4.78
CA PHE A 46 3.22 -3.88 -3.36
C PHE A 46 2.44 -2.86 -2.55
N ARG A 47 2.23 -1.67 -3.12
CA ARG A 47 1.44 -0.63 -2.44
C ARG A 47 -0.04 -0.99 -2.37
N LEU A 48 -0.59 -1.61 -3.42
CA LEU A 48 -1.96 -2.11 -3.44
C LEU A 48 -2.18 -3.17 -2.36
N VAL A 49 -1.27 -4.15 -2.24
CA VAL A 49 -1.31 -5.15 -1.17
C VAL A 49 -1.28 -4.49 0.21
N ALA A 50 -0.37 -3.54 0.43
CA ALA A 50 -0.30 -2.80 1.70
C ALA A 50 -1.61 -2.04 2.01
N ILE A 51 -2.28 -1.49 0.99
CA ILE A 51 -3.58 -0.81 1.15
C ILE A 51 -4.68 -1.82 1.50
N LEU A 52 -4.74 -2.96 0.81
CA LEU A 52 -5.73 -4.02 1.10
C LEU A 52 -5.59 -4.57 2.52
N CYS A 53 -4.36 -4.69 3.01
CA CYS A 53 -4.08 -5.08 4.40
C CYS A 53 -4.25 -3.93 5.42
N GLY A 54 -4.48 -2.70 4.96
CA GLY A 54 -4.55 -1.51 5.83
C GLY A 54 -3.26 -1.26 6.61
N MET A 55 -2.10 -1.60 6.04
CA MET A 55 -0.80 -1.56 6.72
C MET A 55 -0.26 -0.14 6.85
N HIS A 56 0.12 0.24 8.07
CA HIS A 56 0.81 1.48 8.36
C HIS A 56 1.81 1.32 9.51
N ALA A 57 3.08 1.59 9.24
CA ALA A 57 4.11 1.61 10.27
C ALA A 57 4.22 3.03 10.86
N SER A 58 4.25 3.12 12.19
CA SER A 58 4.52 4.34 12.92
C SER A 58 5.62 4.08 13.95
N SER A 59 6.63 4.95 13.97
CA SER A 59 7.72 4.90 14.94
C SER A 59 7.81 6.24 15.64
N ASN A 60 7.81 6.23 16.97
CA ASN A 60 7.94 7.41 17.81
C ASN A 60 8.88 7.12 18.99
N ALA A 61 9.05 8.09 19.90
CA ALA A 61 9.92 7.93 21.07
C ALA A 61 9.49 6.80 22.03
N SER A 62 8.23 6.37 21.97
CA SER A 62 7.65 5.31 22.80
C SER A 62 7.78 3.91 22.20
N GLY A 63 8.16 3.79 20.93
CA GLY A 63 8.30 2.50 20.25
C GLY A 63 7.90 2.53 18.78
N SER A 64 7.87 1.35 18.18
CA SER A 64 7.41 1.16 16.80
C SER A 64 6.20 0.25 16.76
N THR A 65 5.17 0.66 16.03
CA THR A 65 3.90 -0.07 15.89
C THR A 65 3.55 -0.22 14.43
N LEU A 66 3.22 -1.43 14.02
CA LEU A 66 2.61 -1.75 12.74
C LEU A 66 1.10 -1.86 12.94
N TYR A 67 0.37 -0.86 12.44
CA TYR A 67 -1.08 -0.88 12.36
C TYR A 67 -1.50 -1.71 11.15
N VAL A 68 -2.49 -2.57 11.34
CA VAL A 68 -3.12 -3.34 10.25
C VAL A 68 -4.64 -3.26 10.38
N ASN A 69 -5.32 -3.12 9.26
CA ASN A 69 -6.79 -3.01 9.20
C ASN A 69 -7.27 -3.57 7.85
N PRO A 70 -7.23 -4.91 7.70
CA PRO A 70 -7.48 -5.56 6.42
C PRO A 70 -8.92 -5.36 5.95
N ALA A 71 -9.05 -5.00 4.68
CA ALA A 71 -10.30 -4.90 3.95
C ALA A 71 -10.16 -5.70 2.65
N LEU A 72 -9.94 -7.01 2.81
CA LEU A 72 -9.73 -7.90 1.68
C LEU A 72 -11.05 -8.06 0.87
N PRO A 73 -10.97 -8.04 -0.47
CA PRO A 73 -12.14 -8.28 -1.31
C PRO A 73 -12.50 -9.78 -1.34
N ASP A 74 -13.75 -10.10 -1.68
CA ASP A 74 -14.26 -11.47 -1.64
C ASP A 74 -13.46 -12.48 -2.49
N TRP A 75 -12.79 -12.02 -3.55
CA TRP A 75 -11.94 -12.86 -4.41
C TRP A 75 -10.57 -13.17 -3.80
N LEU A 76 -10.17 -12.49 -2.72
CA LEU A 76 -8.94 -12.71 -1.96
C LEU A 76 -9.28 -13.00 -0.49
N PRO A 77 -9.81 -14.19 -0.17
CA PRO A 77 -10.27 -14.51 1.18
C PRO A 77 -9.12 -14.60 2.19
N GLU A 78 -7.93 -15.01 1.73
CA GLU A 78 -6.73 -15.17 2.55
C GLU A 78 -5.51 -14.55 1.84
N LEU A 79 -4.64 -13.92 2.62
CA LEU A 79 -3.35 -13.42 2.18
C LEU A 79 -2.31 -13.61 3.28
N THR A 80 -1.18 -14.22 2.96
CA THR A 80 -0.04 -14.34 3.88
C THR A 80 1.11 -13.47 3.39
N ILE A 81 1.65 -12.64 4.28
CA ILE A 81 2.86 -11.87 4.06
C ILE A 81 3.95 -12.47 4.94
N ASP A 82 4.90 -13.14 4.30
CA ASP A 82 6.05 -13.72 4.97
C ASP A 82 7.26 -12.77 4.95
N ASN A 83 8.03 -12.80 6.04
CA ASN A 83 9.31 -12.11 6.16
C ASN A 83 9.25 -10.60 5.86
N LEU A 84 8.18 -9.93 6.30
CA LEU A 84 8.06 -8.48 6.28
C LEU A 84 9.14 -7.86 7.17
N ARG A 85 10.17 -7.29 6.56
CA ARG A 85 11.30 -6.67 7.27
C ARG A 85 10.87 -5.37 7.95
N ALA A 86 11.11 -5.29 9.25
CA ALA A 86 10.89 -4.09 10.06
C ALA A 86 11.86 -4.08 11.25
N GLY A 87 12.32 -2.90 11.66
CA GLY A 87 13.32 -2.78 12.72
C GLY A 87 14.59 -3.57 12.38
N THR A 88 15.00 -4.45 13.28
CA THR A 88 16.16 -5.35 13.10
C THR A 88 15.79 -6.78 12.72
N GLY A 89 14.49 -7.08 12.53
CA GLY A 89 13.99 -8.43 12.31
C GLY A 89 12.94 -8.52 11.22
N SER A 90 11.99 -9.44 11.38
CA SER A 90 10.86 -9.59 10.46
C SER A 90 9.57 -10.01 11.17
N LEU A 91 8.46 -9.78 10.48
CA LEU A 91 7.13 -10.27 10.84
C LEU A 91 6.61 -11.18 9.74
N SER A 92 5.82 -12.18 10.12
CA SER A 92 4.98 -12.90 9.17
C SER A 92 3.53 -12.82 9.64
N LEU A 93 2.65 -12.39 8.76
CA LEU A 93 1.25 -12.06 9.06
C LEU A 93 0.33 -12.82 8.11
N ARG A 94 -0.72 -13.43 8.65
CA ARG A 94 -1.80 -14.02 7.86
C ARG A 94 -3.05 -13.17 8.02
N PHE A 95 -3.67 -12.82 6.91
CA PHE A 95 -4.90 -12.06 6.84
C PHE A 95 -6.02 -12.96 6.33
N HIS A 96 -7.17 -12.96 6.99
CA HIS A 96 -8.35 -13.69 6.57
C HIS A 96 -9.61 -12.81 6.75
N GLY A 97 -10.18 -12.34 5.64
CA GLY A 97 -11.22 -11.30 5.66
C GLY A 97 -10.74 -10.03 6.39
N THR A 98 -11.34 -9.75 7.56
CA THR A 98 -10.97 -8.62 8.44
C THR A 98 -10.10 -9.03 9.62
N GLN A 99 -9.69 -10.29 9.71
CA GLN A 99 -8.87 -10.81 10.80
C GLN A 99 -7.39 -10.81 10.41
N VAL A 100 -6.53 -10.62 11.41
CA VAL A 100 -5.08 -10.76 11.28
C VAL A 100 -4.57 -11.73 12.33
N GLU A 101 -3.64 -12.58 11.91
CA GLU A 101 -2.91 -13.49 12.76
C GLU A 101 -1.41 -13.24 12.59
N ILE A 102 -0.69 -13.21 13.71
CA ILE A 102 0.75 -13.00 13.74
C ILE A 102 1.40 -14.38 13.79
N LEU A 103 1.98 -14.83 12.67
CA LEU A 103 2.65 -16.12 12.58
C LEU A 103 4.04 -16.08 13.21
N SER A 104 4.75 -14.96 13.04
CA SER A 104 6.03 -14.72 13.69
C SER A 104 6.29 -13.22 13.85
N ASN A 105 7.00 -12.84 14.91
CA ASN A 105 7.45 -11.47 15.10
C ASN A 105 8.81 -11.43 15.82
N THR A 106 9.84 -11.07 15.07
CA THR A 106 11.19 -10.79 15.57
C THR A 106 11.61 -9.34 15.33
N SER A 107 10.69 -8.53 14.79
CA SER A 107 10.96 -7.18 14.31
C SER A 107 11.13 -6.13 15.42
N GLY A 108 10.61 -6.42 16.61
CA GLY A 108 10.47 -5.45 17.70
C GLY A 108 9.34 -4.43 17.49
N PHE A 109 8.52 -4.59 16.45
CA PHE A 109 7.31 -3.79 16.27
C PHE A 109 6.13 -4.44 17.01
N ASP A 110 5.36 -3.63 17.72
CA ASP A 110 4.04 -4.05 18.18
C ASP A 110 3.06 -4.09 17.01
N VAL A 111 2.17 -5.08 16.97
CA VAL A 111 1.15 -5.18 15.92
C VAL A 111 -0.19 -4.78 16.51
N ALA A 112 -0.76 -3.69 16.00
CA ALA A 112 -2.03 -3.15 16.45
C ALA A 112 -3.11 -3.32 15.38
N HIS A 113 -4.26 -3.87 15.77
CA HIS A 113 -5.40 -4.03 14.87
C HIS A 113 -6.30 -2.79 14.92
N GLY A 114 -6.44 -2.09 13.80
CA GLY A 114 -7.22 -0.87 13.70
C GLY A 114 -6.56 0.22 12.84
N PRO A 115 -7.26 1.35 12.65
CA PRO A 115 -6.76 2.44 11.83
C PRO A 115 -5.50 3.06 12.46
N ALA A 116 -4.55 3.42 11.60
CA ALA A 116 -3.38 4.18 12.03
C ALA A 116 -3.78 5.53 12.63
N PRO A 117 -3.08 5.99 13.69
CA PRO A 117 -3.32 7.31 14.26
C PRO A 117 -3.08 8.39 13.21
N ARG A 118 -4.01 9.33 13.12
CA ARG A 118 -3.86 10.49 12.24
C ARG A 118 -2.67 11.33 12.75
N PRO A 119 -1.74 11.75 11.88
CA PRO A 119 -0.69 12.67 12.28
C PRO A 119 -1.30 13.93 12.89
N ALA A 120 -0.69 14.45 13.96
CA ALA A 120 -1.08 15.76 14.49
C ALA A 120 -0.88 16.83 13.42
N ALA A 121 -1.82 17.76 13.30
CA ALA A 121 -1.64 18.90 12.40
C ALA A 121 -0.39 19.69 12.85
N PRO A 122 0.46 20.13 11.92
CA PRO A 122 1.59 20.99 12.28
C PRO A 122 1.08 22.25 12.97
N ALA A 123 1.81 22.72 13.99
CA ALA A 123 1.46 23.95 14.68
C ALA A 123 1.44 25.11 13.66
N PHE A 124 0.27 25.72 13.48
CA PHE A 124 0.13 26.89 12.62
C PHE A 124 0.96 28.04 13.20
N SER A 125 2.02 28.44 12.49
CA SER A 125 2.80 29.63 12.83
C SER A 125 2.27 30.81 11.99
N PRO A 126 1.60 31.81 12.61
CA PRO A 126 1.17 32.98 11.86
C PRO A 126 2.37 33.72 11.26
N PRO A 127 2.23 34.33 10.07
CA PRO A 127 3.31 35.06 9.43
C PRO A 127 3.82 36.18 10.35
N ARG A 128 5.15 36.24 10.54
CA ARG A 128 5.80 37.34 11.30
C ARG A 128 5.47 38.66 10.60
N ARG A 129 4.63 39.49 11.23
CA ARG A 129 4.40 40.87 10.79
C ARG A 129 5.73 41.63 10.87
N HIS A 130 6.38 41.85 9.74
CA HIS A 130 7.44 42.84 9.63
C HIS A 130 6.80 44.23 9.80
N ARG A 131 6.89 44.79 11.02
CA ARG A 131 6.68 46.23 11.22
C ARG A 131 7.78 46.96 10.46
N ARG A 132 7.47 47.50 9.27
CA ARG A 132 8.31 48.52 8.63
C ARG A 132 8.38 49.71 9.59
N ARG A 133 9.57 49.94 10.17
CA ARG A 133 9.88 51.21 10.84
C ARG A 133 9.93 52.27 9.74
N ARG A 134 9.12 53.31 9.91
CA ARG A 134 9.21 54.56 9.14
C ARG A 134 10.37 55.38 9.68
#